data_AF-A0A317KGT7-F1
#
_entry.id   AF-A0A317KGT7-F1
#
_cell.length_a   1.000
_cell.length_b   1.000
_cell.length_c   1.000
_cell.angle_alpha   90.00
_cell.angle_beta   90.00
_cell.angle_gamma   90.00
#
_symmetry.space_group_name_H-M   'P 1'
#
loop_
_entity.id
_entity.type
_entity.pdbx_description
1 polymer ?
#
loop_
_entity_poly.entity_id
_entity_poly.type
_entity_poly.pdbx_seq_one_letter_code
_entity_poly.pdbx_strand_id
1 'polypeptide(L)'
;MVAAVILTAKGEFDLAVLAHFSPWIAWMFPVMIDVYVITAFHRRRWKDMVIGMLLMIFCQIAVHLLPVYITEGEETPWGLVVAVACIAPIVVVRVKILTGRTGKEIAAAEEAARRAEEVRAARAETAAARAAQAEAERSARAETARAEAEAAARIEAETRAAEAEMAAQAQAEKRAEIEAATEAEIAAHAQAASEAREAVRVAEQRAGAAVEAARLAEGRLAEARDAADRAAAARTLAEQTAGEQVRILTEAAEQAERDYQQALAEARYTAQAAQDRASELDETVRALRAQLDEAQRFAERQSTARALAEQEAQAIKDARDGLVNELERTRRALARAQEKAETSSGRQPEIVRPAARKSLAAVPAQLPDNLPEVDKVRPETVALVLIARAENPDAKQTELAAITGISDRTIRKVLNTVPAEIVGQVLELTA
;
A
#
# COMPACT_ATOMS: atom_id res chain seq x y z
N MET A 1 -98.90 -11.90 51.43
CA MET A 1 -98.77 -12.20 49.99
C MET A 1 -98.32 -10.96 49.21
N VAL A 2 -99.12 -9.89 49.12
CA VAL A 2 -98.74 -8.67 48.36
C VAL A 2 -97.39 -8.07 48.82
N ALA A 3 -97.15 -7.96 50.14
CA ALA A 3 -95.87 -7.47 50.66
C ALA A 3 -94.66 -8.36 50.30
N ALA A 4 -94.86 -9.69 50.23
CA ALA A 4 -93.81 -10.62 49.82
C ALA A 4 -93.52 -10.51 48.31
N VAL A 5 -94.55 -10.30 47.50
CA VAL A 5 -94.41 -10.06 46.04
C VAL A 5 -93.67 -8.74 45.78
N ILE A 6 -94.01 -7.67 46.50
CA ILE A 6 -93.31 -6.37 46.33
C ILE A 6 -91.82 -6.48 46.73
N LEU A 7 -91.52 -7.18 47.83
CA LEU A 7 -90.14 -7.35 48.30
C LEU A 7 -89.29 -8.18 47.31
N THR A 8 -89.87 -9.24 46.76
CA THR A 8 -89.19 -10.13 45.81
C THR A 8 -89.00 -9.47 44.44
N ALA A 9 -90.02 -8.75 43.96
CA ALA A 9 -89.94 -7.97 42.72
C ALA A 9 -88.86 -6.87 42.78
N LYS A 10 -88.66 -6.22 43.94
CA LYS A 10 -87.57 -5.24 44.11
C LYS A 10 -86.19 -5.90 43.96
N GLY A 11 -85.98 -7.05 44.59
CA GLY A 11 -84.70 -7.77 44.46
C GLY A 11 -84.40 -8.15 43.01
N GLU A 12 -85.37 -8.76 42.33
CA GLU A 12 -85.23 -9.18 40.94
C GLU A 12 -85.00 -7.99 39.98
N PHE A 13 -85.63 -6.84 40.23
CA PHE A 13 -85.36 -5.60 39.50
C PHE A 13 -83.92 -5.11 39.71
N ASP A 14 -83.46 -5.03 40.96
CA ASP A 14 -82.11 -4.57 41.29
C ASP A 14 -81.05 -5.52 40.67
N LEU A 15 -81.33 -6.82 40.59
CA LEU A 15 -80.47 -7.80 39.88
C LEU A 15 -80.37 -7.52 38.39
N ALA A 16 -81.50 -7.23 37.73
CA ALA A 16 -81.52 -6.96 36.30
C ALA A 16 -80.75 -5.67 35.97
N VAL A 17 -80.89 -4.64 36.80
CA VAL A 17 -80.09 -3.40 36.64
C VAL A 17 -78.59 -3.67 36.85
N LEU A 18 -78.22 -4.47 37.85
CA LEU A 18 -76.83 -4.89 38.09
C LEU A 18 -76.26 -5.73 36.93
N ALA A 19 -77.10 -6.53 36.27
CA ALA A 19 -76.74 -7.26 35.06
C ALA A 19 -76.74 -6.39 33.78
N HIS A 20 -76.67 -5.06 33.93
CA HIS A 20 -76.62 -4.05 32.86
C HIS A 20 -77.86 -3.98 31.97
N PHE A 21 -79.03 -4.48 32.39
CA PHE A 21 -80.27 -4.20 31.69
C PHE A 21 -80.68 -2.74 31.89
N SER A 22 -81.18 -2.10 30.83
CA SER A 22 -81.76 -0.75 30.92
C SER A 22 -82.87 -0.73 31.98
N PRO A 23 -82.93 0.28 32.87
CA PRO A 23 -83.98 0.39 33.89
C PRO A 23 -85.41 0.35 33.30
N TRP A 24 -85.56 0.78 32.05
CA TRP A 24 -86.83 0.72 31.30
C TRP A 24 -87.29 -0.70 30.96
N ILE A 25 -86.38 -1.68 30.93
CA ILE A 25 -86.66 -3.08 30.61
C ILE A 25 -86.56 -3.95 31.89
N ALA A 26 -85.73 -3.56 32.86
CA ALA A 26 -85.49 -4.31 34.08
C ALA A 26 -86.77 -4.63 34.89
N TRP A 27 -87.80 -3.78 34.84
CA TRP A 27 -89.07 -4.04 35.53
C TRP A 27 -89.87 -5.21 34.95
N MET A 28 -89.62 -5.63 33.70
CA MET A 28 -90.28 -6.79 33.10
C MET A 28 -89.73 -8.13 33.64
N PHE A 29 -88.52 -8.13 34.17
CA PHE A 29 -87.84 -9.33 34.65
C PHE A 29 -88.62 -10.06 35.76
N PRO A 30 -89.05 -9.40 36.86
CA PRO A 30 -89.86 -10.05 37.89
C PRO A 30 -91.20 -10.58 37.36
N VAL A 31 -91.84 -9.85 36.44
CA VAL A 31 -93.13 -10.26 35.84
C VAL A 31 -93.00 -11.56 35.05
N MET A 32 -91.91 -11.73 34.29
CA MET A 32 -91.69 -12.95 33.52
C MET A 32 -91.48 -14.19 34.40
N ILE A 33 -90.71 -14.04 35.48
CA ILE A 33 -90.47 -15.12 36.45
C ILE A 33 -91.78 -15.51 37.14
N ASP A 34 -92.57 -14.54 37.58
CA ASP A 34 -93.87 -14.78 38.20
C ASP A 34 -94.86 -15.50 37.26
N VAL A 35 -94.95 -15.10 35.98
CA VAL A 35 -95.80 -15.78 34.99
C VAL A 35 -95.33 -17.22 34.75
N TYR A 36 -94.03 -17.46 34.70
CA TYR A 36 -93.48 -18.80 34.56
C TYR A 36 -93.85 -19.69 35.75
N VAL A 37 -93.70 -19.17 36.98
CA VAL A 37 -94.04 -19.89 38.20
C VAL A 37 -95.55 -20.17 38.26
N ILE A 38 -96.41 -19.19 37.94
CA ILE A 38 -97.87 -19.36 37.93
C ILE A 38 -98.32 -20.40 36.89
N THR A 39 -97.73 -20.38 35.70
CA THR A 39 -98.06 -21.36 34.64
C THR A 39 -97.61 -22.78 35.00
N ALA A 40 -96.42 -22.92 35.59
CA ALA A 40 -95.95 -24.20 36.15
C ALA A 40 -96.89 -24.74 37.24
N PHE A 41 -97.38 -23.84 38.10
CA PHE A 41 -98.35 -24.16 39.13
C PHE A 41 -99.73 -24.58 38.58
N HIS A 42 -100.17 -24.01 37.45
CA HIS A 42 -101.44 -24.36 36.83
C HIS A 42 -101.40 -25.76 36.19
N ARG A 43 -100.24 -26.16 35.66
CA ARG A 43 -100.03 -27.47 35.02
C ARG A 43 -99.81 -28.62 36.00
N ARG A 44 -99.72 -28.37 37.30
CA ARG A 44 -99.48 -29.37 38.37
C ARG A 44 -98.27 -30.28 38.13
N ARG A 45 -97.29 -29.82 37.34
CA ARG A 45 -96.04 -30.54 37.13
C ARG A 45 -95.09 -30.21 38.27
N TRP A 46 -94.94 -31.15 39.18
CA TRP A 46 -94.13 -30.96 40.38
C TRP A 46 -92.68 -30.56 40.07
N LYS A 47 -92.10 -31.10 38.99
CA LYS A 47 -90.75 -30.76 38.54
C LYS A 47 -90.62 -29.29 38.13
N ASP A 48 -91.52 -28.80 37.30
CA ASP A 48 -91.50 -27.41 36.79
C ASP A 48 -91.72 -26.40 37.94
N MET A 49 -92.54 -26.77 38.91
CA MET A 49 -92.80 -26.00 40.13
C MET A 49 -91.56 -25.87 41.01
N VAL A 50 -90.79 -26.96 41.20
CA VAL A 50 -89.55 -26.94 41.98
C VAL A 50 -88.49 -26.08 41.27
N ILE A 51 -88.38 -26.17 39.94
CA ILE A 51 -87.44 -25.38 39.15
C ILE A 51 -87.74 -23.88 39.27
N GLY A 52 -89.00 -23.47 39.11
CA GLY A 52 -89.40 -22.08 39.25
C GLY A 52 -89.11 -21.51 40.65
N MET A 53 -89.32 -22.32 41.70
CA MET A 53 -89.05 -21.91 43.08
C MET A 53 -87.54 -21.72 43.35
N LEU A 54 -86.70 -22.64 42.86
CA LEU A 54 -85.24 -22.52 43.00
C LEU A 54 -84.70 -21.27 42.30
N LEU A 55 -85.26 -20.92 41.14
CA LEU A 55 -84.86 -19.74 40.38
C LEU A 55 -85.14 -18.43 41.15
N MET A 56 -86.33 -18.29 41.75
CA MET A 56 -86.66 -17.13 42.59
C MET A 56 -85.73 -16.99 43.81
N ILE A 57 -85.43 -18.10 44.49
CA ILE A 57 -84.52 -18.11 45.64
C ILE A 57 -83.13 -17.63 45.23
N PHE A 58 -82.63 -18.13 44.09
CA PHE A 58 -81.33 -17.76 43.57
C PHE A 58 -81.22 -16.25 43.29
N CYS A 59 -82.23 -15.66 42.65
CA CYS A 59 -82.23 -14.22 42.37
C CYS A 59 -82.16 -13.37 43.64
N GLN A 60 -82.89 -13.75 44.70
CA GLN A 60 -82.90 -13.02 45.98
C GLN A 60 -81.55 -13.12 46.70
N ILE A 61 -80.92 -14.30 46.68
CA ILE A 61 -79.59 -14.52 47.26
C ILE A 61 -78.55 -13.68 46.52
N ALA A 62 -78.57 -13.69 45.18
CA ALA A 62 -77.61 -12.96 44.36
C ALA A 62 -77.62 -11.46 44.65
N VAL A 63 -78.80 -10.84 44.74
CA VAL A 63 -78.94 -9.39 44.97
C VAL A 63 -78.39 -8.95 46.32
N HIS A 64 -78.57 -9.78 47.36
CA HIS A 64 -78.17 -9.40 48.71
C HIS A 64 -76.71 -9.78 49.02
N LEU A 65 -76.14 -10.75 48.30
CA LEU A 65 -74.71 -11.08 48.42
C LEU A 65 -73.81 -10.18 47.58
N LEU A 66 -74.26 -9.71 46.41
CA LEU A 66 -73.40 -8.94 45.51
C LEU A 66 -72.82 -7.64 46.13
N PRO A 67 -73.60 -6.82 46.89
CA PRO A 67 -73.06 -5.64 47.56
C PRO A 67 -72.05 -6.01 48.66
N VAL A 68 -72.28 -7.12 49.37
CA VAL A 68 -71.42 -7.61 50.46
C VAL A 68 -70.04 -8.02 49.94
N TYR A 69 -69.94 -8.53 48.72
CA TYR A 69 -68.64 -8.90 48.12
C TYR A 69 -67.90 -7.74 47.42
N ILE A 70 -68.56 -6.60 47.17
CA ILE A 70 -67.97 -5.47 46.41
C ILE A 70 -67.44 -4.36 47.34
N THR A 71 -67.98 -4.21 48.55
CA THR A 71 -67.46 -3.25 49.55
C THR A 71 -66.56 -3.96 50.55
N GLU A 72 -65.24 -3.79 50.43
CA GLU A 72 -64.26 -4.30 51.42
C GLU A 72 -64.44 -3.56 52.76
N GLY A 73 -64.93 -4.24 53.80
CA GLY A 73 -64.88 -3.67 55.15
C GLY A 73 -65.78 -4.26 56.23
N GLU A 74 -66.80 -5.07 55.93
CA GLU A 74 -67.68 -5.62 56.97
C GLU A 74 -68.05 -7.09 56.70
N GLU A 75 -67.61 -7.99 57.58
CA GLU A 75 -67.94 -9.42 57.54
C GLU A 75 -69.42 -9.63 57.91
N THR A 76 -70.33 -9.37 56.97
CA THR A 76 -71.72 -9.79 57.14
C THR A 76 -71.81 -11.31 56.93
N PRO A 77 -72.38 -12.07 57.88
CA PRO A 77 -72.45 -13.52 57.77
C PRO A 77 -73.41 -13.91 56.63
N TRP A 78 -72.84 -14.33 55.50
CA TRP A 78 -73.56 -14.72 54.28
C TRP A 78 -74.67 -15.76 54.51
N GLY A 79 -74.51 -16.62 55.53
CA GLY A 79 -75.50 -17.62 55.91
C GLY A 79 -76.83 -17.00 56.38
N LEU A 80 -76.80 -15.81 57.00
CA LEU A 80 -78.01 -15.11 57.44
C LEU A 80 -78.81 -14.58 56.23
N VAL A 81 -78.10 -14.06 55.23
CA VAL A 81 -78.68 -13.54 53.99
C VAL A 81 -79.42 -14.64 53.22
N VAL A 82 -78.80 -15.81 53.09
CA VAL A 82 -79.41 -16.99 52.46
C VAL A 82 -80.62 -17.48 53.23
N ALA A 83 -80.55 -17.52 54.57
CA ALA A 83 -81.64 -17.97 55.41
C ALA A 83 -82.87 -17.05 55.28
N VAL A 84 -82.68 -15.72 55.27
CA VAL A 84 -83.77 -14.74 55.13
C VAL A 84 -84.40 -14.79 53.74
N ALA A 85 -83.60 -14.93 52.67
CA ALA A 85 -84.10 -15.04 51.29
C ALA A 85 -85.02 -16.27 51.09
N CYS A 86 -84.75 -17.38 51.78
CA CYS A 86 -85.58 -18.59 51.67
C CYS A 86 -86.96 -18.50 52.34
N ILE A 87 -87.21 -17.50 53.21
CA ILE A 87 -88.45 -17.43 54.01
C ILE A 87 -89.68 -17.19 53.12
N ALA A 88 -89.59 -16.27 52.16
CA ALA A 88 -90.74 -15.89 51.34
C ALA A 88 -91.25 -17.04 50.45
N PRO A 89 -90.41 -17.80 49.71
CA PRO A 89 -90.86 -18.92 48.86
C PRO A 89 -91.47 -20.08 49.66
N ILE A 90 -90.91 -20.39 50.84
CA ILE A 90 -91.42 -21.48 51.70
C ILE A 90 -92.83 -21.18 52.21
N VAL A 91 -93.11 -19.92 52.59
CA VAL A 91 -94.45 -19.49 53.03
C VAL A 91 -95.48 -19.66 51.91
N VAL A 92 -95.13 -19.35 50.66
CA VAL A 92 -96.02 -19.50 49.49
C VAL A 92 -96.40 -20.97 49.26
N VAL A 93 -95.43 -21.89 49.34
CA VAL A 93 -95.69 -23.33 49.17
C VAL A 93 -96.59 -23.86 50.29
N ARG A 94 -96.35 -23.45 51.54
CA ARG A 94 -97.13 -23.89 52.69
C ARG A 94 -98.60 -23.42 52.63
N VAL A 95 -98.84 -22.19 52.19
CA VAL A 95 -100.19 -21.65 52.01
C VAL A 95 -100.97 -22.40 50.91
N LYS A 96 -100.29 -22.89 49.88
CA LYS A 96 -100.91 -23.63 48.77
C LYS A 96 -101.26 -25.10 49.11
N ILE A 97 -100.43 -25.75 49.93
CA ILE A 97 -100.70 -27.12 50.41
C ILE A 97 -101.91 -27.13 51.36
N LEU A 98 -102.17 -26.02 52.06
CA LEU A 98 -103.30 -25.88 52.97
C LEU A 98 -104.63 -25.53 52.28
N THR A 99 -104.67 -25.32 50.96
CA THR A 99 -105.84 -24.79 50.23
C THR A 99 -106.53 -25.76 49.26
N GLY A 100 -106.38 -27.09 49.37
CA GLY A 100 -107.22 -27.98 48.54
C GLY A 100 -107.21 -29.50 48.79
N ARG A 101 -108.23 -29.99 49.50
CA ARG A 101 -108.96 -31.26 49.25
C ARG A 101 -110.36 -31.11 49.89
N THR A 102 -111.44 -31.22 49.11
CA THR A 102 -112.83 -31.01 49.57
C THR A 102 -113.69 -32.28 49.43
N GLY A 103 -114.51 -32.57 50.45
CA GLY A 103 -115.21 -33.84 50.70
C GLY A 103 -116.35 -34.25 49.75
N LYS A 104 -116.36 -33.80 48.49
CA LYS A 104 -117.33 -34.25 47.47
C LYS A 104 -116.93 -35.53 46.74
N GLU A 105 -115.68 -35.99 46.88
CA GLU A 105 -115.17 -37.21 46.22
C GLU A 105 -115.44 -38.51 47.02
N ILE A 106 -115.78 -38.42 48.31
CA ILE A 106 -116.00 -39.59 49.17
C ILE A 106 -117.44 -40.13 49.05
N ALA A 107 -118.42 -39.26 48.80
CA ALA A 107 -119.82 -39.66 48.69
C ALA A 107 -120.18 -40.40 47.38
N ALA A 108 -119.41 -40.20 46.30
CA ALA A 108 -119.64 -40.86 45.01
C ALA A 108 -119.20 -42.35 45.01
N ALA A 109 -118.40 -42.78 45.99
CA ALA A 109 -117.88 -44.14 46.07
C ALA A 109 -118.87 -45.14 46.71
N GLU A 110 -119.77 -44.67 47.59
CA GLU A 110 -120.70 -45.54 48.31
C GLU A 110 -121.94 -45.93 47.49
N GLU A 111 -122.37 -45.09 46.55
CA GLU A 111 -123.56 -45.34 45.73
C GLU A 111 -123.32 -46.36 44.60
N ALA A 112 -122.06 -46.52 44.17
CA ALA A 112 -121.64 -47.52 43.18
C ALA A 112 -121.63 -48.95 43.75
N ALA A 113 -121.48 -49.11 45.06
CA ALA A 113 -121.41 -50.41 45.72
C ALA A 113 -122.77 -51.14 45.74
N ARG A 114 -123.88 -50.41 45.87
CA ARG A 114 -125.23 -51.00 45.95
C ARG A 114 -125.77 -51.52 44.61
N ARG A 115 -125.42 -50.89 43.48
CA ARG A 115 -125.80 -51.37 42.14
C ARG A 115 -124.99 -52.59 41.67
N ALA A 116 -123.88 -52.92 42.35
CA ALA A 116 -123.02 -54.03 41.97
C ALA A 116 -123.57 -55.40 42.40
N GLU A 117 -124.51 -55.45 43.34
CA GLU A 117 -124.98 -56.71 43.94
C GLU A 117 -126.13 -57.36 43.14
N GLU A 118 -127.03 -56.56 42.57
CA GLU A 118 -128.10 -57.05 41.69
C GLU A 118 -127.58 -57.52 40.31
N VAL A 119 -126.45 -56.99 39.86
CA VAL A 119 -125.76 -57.43 38.63
C VAL A 119 -124.99 -58.75 38.83
N ARG A 120 -124.69 -59.17 40.07
CA ARG A 120 -123.99 -60.45 40.33
C ARG A 120 -124.87 -61.67 40.05
N ALA A 121 -126.18 -61.59 40.31
CA ALA A 121 -127.10 -62.71 40.10
C ALA A 121 -127.35 -62.98 38.60
N ALA A 122 -127.46 -61.93 37.78
CA ALA A 122 -127.61 -62.06 36.32
C ALA A 122 -126.28 -62.34 35.58
N ARG A 123 -125.12 -62.03 36.19
CA ARG A 123 -123.79 -62.33 35.62
C ARG A 123 -123.33 -63.77 35.83
N ALA A 124 -123.90 -64.54 36.74
CA ALA A 124 -123.50 -65.93 36.95
C ALA A 124 -123.80 -66.83 35.74
N GLU A 125 -124.92 -66.58 35.05
CA GLU A 125 -125.34 -67.35 33.86
C GLU A 125 -124.65 -66.90 32.56
N THR A 126 -124.28 -65.61 32.45
CA THR A 126 -123.46 -65.09 31.33
C THR A 126 -121.95 -65.23 31.55
N ALA A 127 -121.49 -65.47 32.78
CA ALA A 127 -120.08 -65.72 33.09
C ALA A 127 -119.60 -67.08 32.59
N ALA A 128 -120.45 -68.11 32.59
CA ALA A 128 -120.07 -69.43 32.06
C ALA A 128 -119.83 -69.40 30.54
N ALA A 129 -120.69 -68.71 29.78
CA ALA A 129 -120.52 -68.54 28.33
C ALA A 129 -119.35 -67.59 27.97
N ARG A 130 -119.15 -66.51 28.75
CA ARG A 130 -118.01 -65.61 28.56
C ARG A 130 -116.69 -66.17 29.05
N ALA A 131 -116.67 -67.13 29.99
CA ALA A 131 -115.45 -67.80 30.40
C ALA A 131 -114.87 -68.64 29.27
N ALA A 132 -115.71 -69.39 28.54
CA ALA A 132 -115.30 -70.16 27.38
C ALA A 132 -114.80 -69.26 26.22
N GLN A 133 -115.47 -68.14 25.96
CA GLN A 133 -115.03 -67.19 24.93
C GLN A 133 -113.78 -66.39 25.35
N ALA A 134 -113.64 -66.05 26.63
CA ALA A 134 -112.45 -65.39 27.16
C ALA A 134 -111.23 -66.33 27.21
N GLU A 135 -111.43 -67.63 27.38
CA GLU A 135 -110.34 -68.61 27.29
C GLU A 135 -109.85 -68.75 25.85
N ALA A 136 -110.77 -68.83 24.88
CA ALA A 136 -110.45 -68.82 23.45
C ALA A 136 -109.74 -67.52 22.99
N GLU A 137 -110.20 -66.36 23.45
CA GLU A 137 -109.54 -65.07 23.17
C GLU A 137 -108.20 -64.92 23.89
N ARG A 138 -108.03 -65.51 25.09
CA ARG A 138 -106.74 -65.51 25.78
C ARG A 138 -105.73 -66.42 25.08
N SER A 139 -106.13 -67.58 24.59
CA SER A 139 -105.25 -68.43 23.77
C SER A 139 -104.88 -67.73 22.45
N ALA A 140 -105.83 -67.10 21.77
CA ALA A 140 -105.55 -66.36 20.54
C ALA A 140 -104.64 -65.14 20.77
N ARG A 141 -104.87 -64.37 21.85
CA ARG A 141 -104.01 -63.22 22.22
C ARG A 141 -102.63 -63.66 22.72
N ALA A 142 -102.54 -64.82 23.37
CA ALA A 142 -101.25 -65.38 23.78
C ALA A 142 -100.46 -65.88 22.57
N GLU A 143 -101.12 -66.44 21.55
CA GLU A 143 -100.49 -66.82 20.29
C GLU A 143 -100.07 -65.60 19.46
N THR A 144 -100.89 -64.56 19.35
CA THR A 144 -100.48 -63.31 18.68
C THR A 144 -99.36 -62.61 19.44
N ALA A 145 -99.39 -62.57 20.77
CA ALA A 145 -98.31 -62.00 21.57
C ALA A 145 -97.01 -62.82 21.46
N ARG A 146 -97.08 -64.15 21.31
CA ARG A 146 -95.92 -64.99 21.01
C ARG A 146 -95.39 -64.74 19.61
N ALA A 147 -96.27 -64.62 18.60
CA ALA A 147 -95.87 -64.30 17.23
C ALA A 147 -95.25 -62.90 17.12
N GLU A 148 -95.79 -61.90 17.82
CA GLU A 148 -95.23 -60.54 17.88
C GLU A 148 -93.91 -60.50 18.65
N ALA A 149 -93.78 -61.25 19.75
CA ALA A 149 -92.53 -61.37 20.48
C ALA A 149 -91.45 -62.10 19.67
N GLU A 150 -91.82 -63.15 18.92
CA GLU A 150 -90.90 -63.84 18.00
C GLU A 150 -90.51 -62.96 16.81
N ALA A 151 -91.43 -62.17 16.26
CA ALA A 151 -91.13 -61.21 15.20
C ALA A 151 -90.22 -60.08 15.70
N ALA A 152 -90.49 -59.53 16.89
CA ALA A 152 -89.64 -58.52 17.52
C ALA A 152 -88.25 -59.07 17.85
N ALA A 153 -88.16 -60.32 18.34
CA ALA A 153 -86.88 -60.98 18.61
C ALA A 153 -86.09 -61.25 17.33
N ARG A 154 -86.75 -61.58 16.21
CA ARG A 154 -86.09 -61.72 14.91
C ARG A 154 -85.57 -60.38 14.39
N ILE A 155 -86.37 -59.32 14.46
CA ILE A 155 -85.95 -57.98 14.04
C ILE A 155 -84.78 -57.50 14.89
N GLU A 156 -84.81 -57.71 16.21
CA GLU A 156 -83.72 -57.32 17.11
C GLU A 156 -82.45 -58.16 16.89
N ALA A 157 -82.59 -59.44 16.54
CA ALA A 157 -81.47 -60.29 16.17
C ALA A 157 -80.87 -59.87 14.82
N GLU A 158 -81.71 -59.51 13.84
CA GLU A 158 -81.28 -59.00 12.53
C GLU A 158 -80.61 -57.63 12.65
N THR A 159 -81.13 -56.71 13.48
CA THR A 159 -80.47 -55.42 13.72
C THR A 159 -79.16 -55.60 14.46
N ARG A 160 -79.07 -56.48 15.46
CA ARG A 160 -77.79 -56.79 16.14
C ARG A 160 -76.78 -57.44 15.19
N ALA A 161 -77.23 -58.31 14.28
CA ALA A 161 -76.36 -58.88 13.26
C ALA A 161 -75.86 -57.82 12.28
N ALA A 162 -76.74 -56.93 11.81
CA ALA A 162 -76.37 -55.83 10.92
C ALA A 162 -75.44 -54.80 11.58
N GLU A 163 -75.66 -54.46 12.85
CA GLU A 163 -74.79 -53.59 13.63
C GLU A 163 -73.42 -54.23 13.86
N ALA A 164 -73.38 -55.54 14.16
CA ALA A 164 -72.13 -56.29 14.30
C ALA A 164 -71.36 -56.37 12.97
N GLU A 165 -72.05 -56.55 11.84
CA GLU A 165 -71.43 -56.56 10.52
C GLU A 165 -70.88 -55.19 10.13
N MET A 166 -71.63 -54.11 10.36
CA MET A 166 -71.14 -52.74 10.13
C MET A 166 -69.96 -52.39 11.05
N ALA A 167 -69.97 -52.82 12.31
CA ALA A 167 -68.85 -52.61 13.23
C ALA A 167 -67.60 -53.39 12.78
N ALA A 168 -67.78 -54.61 12.26
CA ALA A 168 -66.69 -55.41 11.73
C ALA A 168 -66.09 -54.79 10.45
N GLN A 169 -66.93 -54.28 9.54
CA GLN A 169 -66.48 -53.57 8.35
C GLN A 169 -65.74 -52.27 8.70
N ALA A 170 -66.27 -51.46 9.61
CA ALA A 170 -65.61 -50.23 10.07
C ALA A 170 -64.28 -50.51 10.78
N GLN A 171 -64.16 -51.63 11.51
CA GLN A 171 -62.88 -52.05 12.10
C GLN A 171 -61.89 -52.54 11.04
N ALA A 172 -62.35 -53.25 10.01
CA ALA A 172 -61.51 -53.70 8.90
C ALA A 172 -60.97 -52.51 8.10
N GLU A 173 -61.81 -51.52 7.79
CA GLU A 173 -61.39 -50.28 7.11
C GLU A 173 -60.36 -49.50 7.94
N LYS A 174 -60.59 -49.32 9.24
CA LYS A 174 -59.61 -48.66 10.12
C LYS A 174 -58.28 -49.41 10.19
N ARG A 175 -58.31 -50.74 10.19
CA ARG A 175 -57.07 -51.55 10.17
C ARG A 175 -56.32 -51.38 8.84
N ALA A 176 -57.03 -51.43 7.72
CA ALA A 176 -56.44 -51.20 6.41
C ALA A 176 -55.85 -49.78 6.28
N GLU A 177 -56.50 -48.77 6.85
CA GLU A 177 -55.99 -47.38 6.87
C GLU A 177 -54.72 -47.25 7.73
N ILE A 178 -54.68 -47.91 8.89
CA ILE A 178 -53.49 -47.94 9.75
C ILE A 178 -52.34 -48.69 9.05
N GLU A 179 -52.61 -49.83 8.42
CA GLU A 179 -51.61 -50.62 7.68
C GLU A 179 -51.06 -49.81 6.50
N ALA A 180 -51.92 -49.14 5.71
CA ALA A 180 -51.47 -48.29 4.62
C ALA A 180 -50.65 -47.08 5.11
N ALA A 181 -51.03 -46.46 6.23
CA ALA A 181 -50.27 -45.37 6.84
C ALA A 181 -48.90 -45.83 7.36
N THR A 182 -48.83 -47.01 7.97
CA THR A 182 -47.55 -47.58 8.45
C THR A 182 -46.65 -48.01 7.31
N GLU A 183 -47.17 -48.59 6.23
CA GLU A 183 -46.39 -48.89 5.02
C GLU A 183 -45.82 -47.62 4.38
N ALA A 184 -46.60 -46.53 4.34
CA ALA A 184 -46.14 -45.24 3.83
C ALA A 184 -45.02 -44.63 4.71
N GLU A 185 -45.13 -44.70 6.03
CA GLU A 185 -44.06 -44.27 6.95
C GLU A 185 -42.79 -45.11 6.78
N ILE A 186 -42.91 -46.44 6.67
CA ILE A 186 -41.77 -47.32 6.44
C ILE A 186 -41.08 -46.99 5.12
N ALA A 187 -41.84 -46.74 4.05
CA ALA A 187 -41.30 -46.33 2.75
C ALA A 187 -40.57 -44.97 2.83
N ALA A 188 -41.16 -43.99 3.52
CA ALA A 188 -40.53 -42.68 3.73
C ALA A 188 -39.22 -42.79 4.54
N HIS A 189 -39.20 -43.61 5.59
CA HIS A 189 -37.98 -43.87 6.36
C HIS A 189 -36.92 -44.61 5.56
N ALA A 190 -37.31 -45.58 4.71
CA ALA A 190 -36.38 -46.27 3.83
C ALA A 190 -35.75 -45.32 2.80
N GLN A 191 -36.55 -44.41 2.24
CA GLN A 191 -36.05 -43.40 1.30
C GLN A 191 -35.09 -42.43 1.99
N ALA A 192 -35.46 -41.88 3.15
CA ALA A 192 -34.60 -41.00 3.95
C ALA A 192 -33.27 -41.70 4.36
N ALA A 193 -33.32 -42.99 4.70
CA ALA A 193 -32.12 -43.76 4.99
C ALA A 193 -31.23 -43.96 3.75
N SER A 194 -31.81 -44.12 2.55
CA SER A 194 -31.06 -44.21 1.30
C SER A 194 -30.37 -42.89 0.94
N GLU A 195 -31.09 -41.77 1.07
CA GLU A 195 -30.57 -40.42 0.85
C GLU A 195 -29.45 -40.08 1.84
N ALA A 196 -29.62 -40.46 3.11
CA ALA A 196 -28.58 -40.28 4.13
C ALA A 196 -27.31 -41.09 3.81
N ARG A 197 -27.43 -42.33 3.34
CA ARG A 197 -26.28 -43.15 2.92
C ARG A 197 -25.57 -42.56 1.71
N GLU A 198 -26.31 -42.01 0.77
CA GLU A 198 -25.73 -41.36 -0.41
C GLU A 198 -25.02 -40.04 -0.03
N ALA A 199 -25.62 -39.25 0.86
CA ALA A 199 -25.00 -38.04 1.40
C ALA A 199 -23.68 -38.34 2.14
N VAL A 200 -23.63 -39.42 2.93
CA VAL A 200 -22.40 -39.89 3.58
C VAL A 200 -21.35 -40.28 2.54
N ARG A 201 -21.72 -41.04 1.50
CA ARG A 201 -20.78 -41.43 0.43
C ARG A 201 -20.20 -40.22 -0.30
N VAL A 202 -21.02 -39.21 -0.60
CA VAL A 202 -20.57 -37.96 -1.23
C VAL A 202 -19.65 -37.17 -0.29
N ALA A 203 -19.95 -37.14 1.01
CA ALA A 203 -19.11 -36.49 2.01
C ALA A 203 -17.74 -37.18 2.13
N GLU A 204 -17.71 -38.52 2.15
CA GLU A 204 -16.46 -39.30 2.14
C GLU A 204 -15.63 -39.07 0.88
N GLN A 205 -16.26 -39.02 -0.30
CA GLN A 205 -15.56 -38.68 -1.54
C GLN A 205 -14.96 -37.27 -1.51
N ARG A 206 -15.71 -36.28 -1.00
CA ARG A 206 -15.20 -34.91 -0.84
C ARG A 206 -14.06 -34.83 0.16
N ALA A 207 -14.15 -35.58 1.27
CA ALA A 207 -13.08 -35.67 2.25
C ALA A 207 -11.82 -36.31 1.66
N GLY A 208 -11.97 -37.41 0.91
CA GLY A 208 -10.86 -38.06 0.20
C GLY A 208 -10.18 -37.12 -0.80
N ALA A 209 -10.96 -36.42 -1.63
CA ALA A 209 -10.43 -35.43 -2.58
C ALA A 209 -9.71 -34.26 -1.86
N ALA A 210 -10.23 -33.82 -0.71
CA ALA A 210 -9.58 -32.77 0.09
C ALA A 210 -8.24 -33.24 0.69
N VAL A 211 -8.13 -34.50 1.13
CA VAL A 211 -6.89 -35.09 1.61
C VAL A 211 -5.85 -35.22 0.50
N GLU A 212 -6.24 -35.65 -0.70
CA GLU A 212 -5.32 -35.70 -1.84
C GLU A 212 -4.86 -34.31 -2.28
N ALA A 213 -5.76 -33.33 -2.31
CA ALA A 213 -5.41 -31.94 -2.60
C ALA A 213 -4.43 -31.38 -1.56
N ALA A 214 -4.63 -31.67 -0.27
CA ALA A 214 -3.70 -31.29 0.80
C ALA A 214 -2.33 -31.95 0.61
N ARG A 215 -2.28 -33.24 0.27
CA ARG A 215 -1.02 -33.97 0.02
C ARG A 215 -0.25 -33.41 -1.17
N LEU A 216 -0.94 -33.04 -2.24
CA LEU A 216 -0.33 -32.37 -3.40
C LEU A 216 0.19 -30.96 -3.04
N ALA A 217 -0.54 -30.23 -2.20
CA ALA A 217 -0.10 -28.93 -1.71
C ALA A 217 1.15 -29.04 -0.82
N GLU A 218 1.22 -30.04 0.06
CA GLU A 218 2.41 -30.35 0.85
C GLU A 218 3.61 -30.74 -0.03
N GLY A 219 3.38 -31.56 -1.07
CA GLY A 219 4.42 -31.89 -2.06
C GLY A 219 4.99 -30.67 -2.77
N ARG A 220 4.11 -29.76 -3.22
CA ARG A 220 4.54 -28.48 -3.84
C ARG A 220 5.28 -27.57 -2.87
N LEU A 221 4.90 -27.56 -1.59
CA LEU A 221 5.61 -26.79 -0.56
C LEU A 221 7.00 -27.38 -0.28
N ALA A 222 7.14 -28.70 -0.28
CA ALA A 222 8.45 -29.35 -0.15
C ALA A 222 9.35 -29.03 -1.34
N GLU A 223 8.84 -29.13 -2.57
CA GLU A 223 9.58 -28.74 -3.78
C GLU A 223 9.99 -27.26 -3.78
N ALA A 224 9.10 -26.37 -3.31
CA ALA A 224 9.39 -24.95 -3.17
C ALA A 224 10.49 -24.68 -2.12
N ARG A 225 10.51 -25.41 -1.01
CA ARG A 225 11.58 -25.34 0.00
C ARG A 225 12.90 -25.82 -0.58
N ASP A 226 12.93 -26.98 -1.23
CA ASP A 226 14.15 -27.50 -1.87
C ASP A 226 14.67 -26.53 -2.96
N ALA A 227 13.78 -25.90 -3.71
CA ALA A 227 14.15 -24.89 -4.69
C ALA A 227 14.72 -23.62 -4.03
N ALA A 228 14.15 -23.19 -2.91
CA ALA A 228 14.66 -22.07 -2.12
C ALA A 228 16.04 -22.36 -1.52
N ASP A 229 16.26 -23.57 -0.99
CA ASP A 229 17.54 -24.00 -0.43
C ASP A 229 18.62 -24.09 -1.51
N ARG A 230 18.29 -24.61 -2.70
CA ARG A 230 19.20 -24.58 -3.86
C ARG A 230 19.55 -23.16 -4.30
N ALA A 231 18.57 -22.25 -4.29
CA ALA A 231 18.80 -20.85 -4.63
C ALA A 231 19.67 -20.15 -3.59
N ALA A 232 19.48 -20.44 -2.29
CA ALA A 232 20.32 -19.93 -1.22
C ALA A 232 21.77 -20.43 -1.34
N ALA A 233 21.97 -21.73 -1.56
CA ALA A 233 23.29 -22.31 -1.77
C ALA A 233 24.00 -21.71 -3.00
N ALA A 234 23.27 -21.49 -4.10
CA ALA A 234 23.80 -20.84 -5.29
C ALA A 234 24.24 -19.38 -5.03
N ARG A 235 23.49 -18.63 -4.21
CA ARG A 235 23.88 -17.27 -3.81
C ARG A 235 25.15 -17.28 -2.97
N THR A 236 25.25 -18.16 -1.98
CA THR A 236 26.47 -18.26 -1.16
C THR A 236 27.70 -18.62 -2.00
N LEU A 237 27.56 -19.53 -2.97
CA LEU A 237 28.66 -19.87 -3.89
C LEU A 237 29.05 -18.67 -4.78
N ALA A 238 28.07 -17.91 -5.27
CA ALA A 238 28.32 -16.72 -6.06
C ALA A 238 29.02 -15.62 -5.25
N GLU A 239 28.62 -15.40 -4.00
CA GLU A 239 29.26 -14.46 -3.08
C GLU A 239 30.71 -14.88 -2.75
N GLN A 240 30.95 -16.16 -2.50
CA GLN A 240 32.31 -16.69 -2.30
C GLN A 240 33.18 -16.50 -3.54
N THR A 241 32.64 -16.80 -4.72
CA THR A 241 33.37 -16.63 -5.99
C THR A 241 33.68 -15.16 -6.26
N ALA A 242 32.73 -14.26 -6.01
CA ALA A 242 32.95 -12.82 -6.15
C ALA A 242 33.99 -12.30 -5.14
N GLY A 243 33.92 -12.74 -3.88
CA GLY A 243 34.90 -12.41 -2.85
C GLY A 243 36.31 -12.87 -3.22
N GLU A 244 36.45 -14.08 -3.76
CA GLU A 244 37.73 -14.61 -4.22
C GLU A 244 38.28 -13.85 -5.44
N GLN A 245 37.42 -13.48 -6.40
CA GLN A 245 37.83 -12.62 -7.51
C GLN A 245 38.31 -11.25 -7.05
N VAL A 246 37.61 -10.61 -6.10
CA VAL A 246 38.04 -9.33 -5.52
C VAL A 246 39.40 -9.49 -4.83
N ARG A 247 39.62 -10.57 -4.07
CA ARG A 247 40.92 -10.85 -3.44
C ARG A 247 42.02 -10.98 -4.49
N ILE A 248 41.82 -11.80 -5.52
CA ILE A 248 42.79 -12.01 -6.60
C ILE A 248 43.12 -10.68 -7.30
N LEU A 249 42.10 -9.87 -7.62
CA LEU A 249 42.31 -8.56 -8.26
C LEU A 249 43.04 -7.58 -7.34
N THR A 250 42.79 -7.64 -6.04
CA THR A 250 43.48 -6.80 -5.05
C THR A 250 44.95 -7.19 -4.93
N GLU A 251 45.24 -8.48 -4.79
CA GLU A 251 46.61 -9.01 -4.76
C GLU A 251 47.37 -8.67 -6.05
N ALA A 252 46.72 -8.77 -7.22
CA ALA A 252 47.31 -8.39 -8.49
C ALA A 252 47.56 -6.88 -8.59
N ALA A 253 46.67 -6.04 -8.08
CA ALA A 253 46.84 -4.58 -8.05
C ALA A 253 47.99 -4.16 -7.11
N GLU A 254 48.07 -4.76 -5.92
CA GLU A 254 49.18 -4.55 -4.98
C GLU A 254 50.52 -4.98 -5.59
N GLN A 255 50.55 -6.10 -6.31
CA GLN A 255 51.76 -6.55 -6.99
C GLN A 255 52.16 -5.58 -8.11
N ALA A 256 51.21 -5.12 -8.92
CA ALA A 256 51.46 -4.14 -9.97
C ALA A 256 51.97 -2.80 -9.39
N GLU A 257 51.47 -2.39 -8.22
CA GLU A 257 51.99 -1.21 -7.52
C GLU A 257 53.44 -1.39 -7.09
N ARG A 258 53.79 -2.55 -6.49
CA ARG A 258 55.18 -2.86 -6.09
C ARG A 258 56.11 -2.86 -7.30
N ASP A 259 55.70 -3.51 -8.40
CA ASP A 259 56.48 -3.58 -9.63
C ASP A 259 56.69 -2.17 -10.21
N TYR A 260 55.66 -1.31 -10.19
CA TYR A 260 55.76 0.08 -10.64
C TYR A 260 56.69 0.91 -9.74
N GLN A 261 56.58 0.77 -8.41
CA GLN A 261 57.46 1.45 -7.46
C GLN A 261 58.93 1.03 -7.64
N GLN A 262 59.18 -0.27 -7.87
CA GLN A 262 60.51 -0.78 -8.16
C GLN A 262 61.06 -0.21 -9.48
N ALA A 263 60.26 -0.25 -10.56
CA ALA A 263 60.65 0.33 -11.85
C ALA A 263 60.95 1.83 -11.74
N LEU A 264 60.18 2.56 -10.93
CA LEU A 264 60.42 3.98 -10.66
C LEU A 264 61.72 4.20 -9.87
N ALA A 265 62.02 3.33 -8.89
CA ALA A 265 63.28 3.39 -8.14
C ALA A 265 64.49 3.10 -9.05
N GLU A 266 64.39 2.09 -9.91
CA GLU A 266 65.41 1.77 -10.91
C GLU A 266 65.61 2.93 -11.91
N ALA A 267 64.51 3.52 -12.40
CA ALA A 267 64.56 4.68 -13.29
C ALA A 267 65.24 5.89 -12.60
N ARG A 268 64.94 6.16 -11.33
CA ARG A 268 65.62 7.22 -10.56
C ARG A 268 67.10 6.94 -10.38
N TYR A 269 67.48 5.70 -10.07
CA TYR A 269 68.87 5.30 -9.94
C TYR A 269 69.64 5.48 -11.26
N THR A 270 69.06 5.04 -12.38
CA THR A 270 69.68 5.23 -13.71
C THR A 270 69.79 6.70 -14.11
N ALA A 271 68.78 7.53 -13.79
CA ALA A 271 68.83 8.96 -14.04
C ALA A 271 69.91 9.66 -13.21
N GLN A 272 70.06 9.29 -11.93
CA GLN A 272 71.13 9.81 -11.07
C GLN A 272 72.51 9.39 -11.59
N ALA A 273 72.69 8.12 -11.95
CA ALA A 273 73.94 7.65 -12.54
C ALA A 273 74.28 8.37 -13.87
N ALA A 274 73.28 8.70 -14.68
CA ALA A 274 73.46 9.49 -15.89
C ALA A 274 73.86 10.94 -15.58
N GLN A 275 73.28 11.55 -14.54
CA GLN A 275 73.63 12.89 -14.07
C GLN A 275 75.06 12.94 -13.52
N ASP A 276 75.46 11.93 -12.75
CA ASP A 276 76.82 11.81 -12.22
C ASP A 276 77.83 11.72 -13.38
N ARG A 277 77.58 10.85 -14.37
CA ARG A 277 78.42 10.77 -15.59
C ARG A 277 78.47 12.08 -16.37
N ALA A 278 77.34 12.80 -16.48
CA ALA A 278 77.31 14.11 -17.13
C ALA A 278 78.19 15.12 -16.38
N SER A 279 78.17 15.08 -15.04
CA SER A 279 79.02 15.94 -14.21
C SER A 279 80.51 15.62 -14.35
N GLU A 280 80.88 14.33 -14.41
CA GLU A 280 82.26 13.89 -14.69
C GLU A 280 82.73 14.33 -16.08
N LEU A 281 81.84 14.25 -17.08
CA LEU A 281 82.12 14.73 -18.44
C LEU A 281 82.28 16.26 -18.47
N ASP A 282 81.49 17.02 -17.73
CA ASP A 282 81.66 18.47 -17.61
C ASP A 282 82.99 18.83 -16.95
N GLU A 283 83.41 18.11 -15.92
CA GLU A 283 84.72 18.30 -15.28
C GLU A 283 85.87 18.00 -16.23
N THR A 284 85.79 16.90 -16.98
CA THR A 284 86.81 16.57 -17.99
C THR A 284 86.86 17.60 -19.12
N VAL A 285 85.71 18.13 -19.59
CA VAL A 285 85.67 19.22 -20.57
C VAL A 285 86.31 20.50 -20.01
N ARG A 286 86.04 20.86 -18.74
CA ARG A 286 86.71 22.01 -18.10
C ARG A 286 88.22 21.81 -18.00
N ALA A 287 88.68 20.62 -17.62
CA ALA A 287 90.10 20.29 -17.55
C ALA A 287 90.78 20.38 -18.93
N LEU A 288 90.15 19.84 -19.98
CA LEU A 288 90.67 19.93 -21.35
C LEU A 288 90.71 21.36 -21.88
N ARG A 289 89.72 22.20 -21.54
CA ARG A 289 89.74 23.63 -21.88
C ARG A 289 90.89 24.35 -21.19
N ALA A 290 91.12 24.08 -19.90
CA ALA A 290 92.25 24.65 -19.17
C ALA A 290 93.60 24.25 -19.79
N GLN A 291 93.77 22.98 -20.18
CA GLN A 291 94.96 22.52 -20.89
C GLN A 291 95.14 23.20 -22.25
N LEU A 292 94.05 23.41 -23.00
CA LEU A 292 94.09 24.11 -24.28
C LEU A 292 94.48 25.58 -24.10
N ASP A 293 93.95 26.26 -23.08
CA ASP A 293 94.32 27.65 -22.74
C ASP A 293 95.80 27.73 -22.32
N GLU A 294 96.30 26.78 -21.53
CA GLU A 294 97.72 26.71 -21.18
C GLU A 294 98.62 26.48 -22.39
N ALA A 295 98.22 25.59 -23.30
CA ALA A 295 98.93 25.34 -24.56
C ALA A 295 98.92 26.58 -25.46
N GLN A 296 97.81 27.31 -25.54
CA GLN A 296 97.71 28.58 -26.27
C GLN A 296 98.65 29.63 -25.66
N ARG A 297 98.63 29.83 -24.34
CA ARG A 297 99.56 30.74 -23.65
C ARG A 297 101.02 30.33 -23.82
N PHE A 298 101.32 29.03 -23.90
CA PHE A 298 102.66 28.56 -24.20
C PHE A 298 103.06 28.90 -25.65
N ALA A 299 102.16 28.68 -26.62
CA ALA A 299 102.39 29.03 -28.02
C ALA A 299 102.57 30.55 -28.20
N GLU A 300 101.77 31.37 -27.53
CA GLU A 300 101.93 32.83 -27.49
C GLU A 300 103.29 33.24 -26.92
N ARG A 301 103.70 32.65 -25.78
CA ARG A 301 105.05 32.86 -25.20
C ARG A 301 106.17 32.43 -26.16
N GLN A 302 106.00 31.32 -26.89
CA GLN A 302 106.98 30.87 -27.87
C GLN A 302 107.03 31.81 -29.09
N SER A 303 105.87 32.29 -29.56
CA SER A 303 105.79 33.23 -30.68
C SER A 303 106.41 34.59 -30.34
N THR A 304 106.15 35.12 -29.13
CA THR A 304 106.74 36.37 -28.65
C THR A 304 108.25 36.22 -28.43
N ALA A 305 108.70 35.09 -27.87
CA ALA A 305 110.13 34.79 -27.76
C ALA A 305 110.82 34.68 -29.12
N ARG A 306 110.19 34.05 -30.12
CA ARG A 306 110.69 34.02 -31.51
C ARG A 306 110.76 35.42 -32.12
N ALA A 307 109.72 36.24 -31.96
CA ALA A 307 109.70 37.61 -32.46
C ALA A 307 110.81 38.47 -31.82
N LEU A 308 111.05 38.33 -30.51
CA LEU A 308 112.15 38.99 -29.82
C LEU A 308 113.51 38.51 -30.34
N ALA A 309 113.69 37.19 -30.52
CA ALA A 309 114.92 36.64 -31.08
C ALA A 309 115.18 37.10 -32.52
N GLU A 310 114.13 37.20 -33.36
CA GLU A 310 114.22 37.77 -34.70
C GLU A 310 114.57 39.26 -34.67
N GLN A 311 113.98 40.03 -33.73
CA GLN A 311 114.31 41.45 -33.53
C GLN A 311 115.77 41.63 -33.08
N GLU A 312 116.26 40.81 -32.15
CA GLU A 312 117.66 40.81 -31.72
C GLU A 312 118.59 40.41 -32.87
N ALA A 313 118.26 39.36 -33.63
CA ALA A 313 119.04 38.95 -34.81
C ALA A 313 119.08 40.06 -35.88
N GLN A 314 117.98 40.75 -36.10
CA GLN A 314 117.90 41.89 -37.01
C GLN A 314 118.71 43.08 -36.47
N ALA A 315 118.65 43.38 -35.17
CA ALA A 315 119.47 44.41 -34.54
C ALA A 315 120.98 44.10 -34.62
N ILE A 316 121.38 42.82 -34.45
CA ILE A 316 122.76 42.37 -34.65
C ILE A 316 123.18 42.53 -36.11
N LYS A 317 122.30 42.19 -37.06
CA LYS A 317 122.56 42.36 -38.50
C LYS A 317 122.72 43.85 -38.85
N ASP A 318 121.83 44.71 -38.37
CA ASP A 318 121.91 46.16 -38.59
C ASP A 318 123.15 46.77 -37.93
N ALA A 319 123.53 46.31 -36.74
CA ALA A 319 124.77 46.70 -36.07
C ALA A 319 126.01 46.25 -36.87
N ARG A 320 126.01 45.02 -37.38
CA ARG A 320 127.07 44.50 -38.25
C ARG A 320 127.16 45.30 -39.53
N ASP A 321 126.05 45.55 -40.21
CA ASP A 321 126.01 46.32 -41.46
C ASP A 321 126.40 47.79 -41.19
N GLY A 322 126.03 48.34 -40.04
CA GLY A 322 126.51 49.62 -39.53
C GLY A 322 128.04 49.64 -39.35
N LEU A 323 128.61 48.65 -38.68
CA LEU A 323 130.06 48.49 -38.51
C LEU A 323 130.77 48.30 -39.86
N VAL A 324 130.20 47.52 -40.79
CA VAL A 324 130.73 47.35 -42.15
C VAL A 324 130.72 48.68 -42.89
N ASN A 325 129.63 49.44 -42.81
CA ASN A 325 129.53 50.78 -43.40
C ASN A 325 130.53 51.76 -42.77
N GLU A 326 130.78 51.68 -41.46
CA GLU A 326 131.85 52.46 -40.81
C GLU A 326 133.24 52.01 -41.25
N LEU A 327 133.47 50.71 -41.42
CA LEU A 327 134.71 50.14 -41.97
C LEU A 327 134.93 50.60 -43.42
N GLU A 328 133.86 50.65 -44.22
CA GLU A 328 133.90 51.22 -45.56
C GLU A 328 134.11 52.73 -45.53
N ARG A 329 133.47 53.47 -44.62
CA ARG A 329 133.71 54.91 -44.46
C ARG A 329 135.14 55.19 -44.03
N THR A 330 135.69 54.43 -43.10
CA THR A 330 137.08 54.55 -42.67
C THR A 330 138.03 54.13 -43.78
N ARG A 331 137.74 53.08 -44.55
CA ARG A 331 138.48 52.77 -45.79
C ARG A 331 138.40 53.89 -46.82
N ARG A 332 137.22 54.48 -47.06
CA ARG A 332 137.05 55.62 -47.96
C ARG A 332 137.71 56.88 -47.41
N ALA A 333 137.72 57.09 -46.09
CA ALA A 333 138.39 58.21 -45.44
C ALA A 333 139.91 58.02 -45.46
N LEU A 334 140.40 56.79 -45.37
CA LEU A 334 141.81 56.43 -45.50
C LEU A 334 142.25 56.53 -46.97
N ALA A 335 141.43 56.08 -47.92
CA ALA A 335 141.62 56.31 -49.35
C ALA A 335 141.61 57.81 -49.66
N ARG A 336 140.68 58.58 -49.08
CA ARG A 336 140.67 60.05 -49.16
C ARG A 336 141.85 60.68 -48.43
N ALA A 337 142.39 60.08 -47.36
CA ALA A 337 143.60 60.59 -46.70
C ALA A 337 144.86 60.29 -47.54
N GLN A 338 144.86 59.22 -48.31
CA GLN A 338 145.88 58.89 -49.31
C GLN A 338 145.74 59.78 -50.57
N GLU A 339 144.52 60.10 -50.99
CA GLU A 339 144.23 60.95 -52.15
C GLU A 339 144.39 62.45 -51.82
N LYS A 340 144.24 62.84 -50.55
CA LYS A 340 144.35 64.24 -50.06
C LYS A 340 145.77 64.63 -49.60
N ALA A 341 146.78 63.90 -50.07
CA ALA A 341 148.17 64.36 -50.19
C ALA A 341 148.47 64.98 -51.58
N GLU A 342 147.54 64.87 -52.53
CA GLU A 342 147.63 65.50 -53.85
C GLU A 342 146.36 66.36 -54.07
N THR A 343 146.52 67.69 -53.97
CA THR A 343 145.60 68.74 -54.47
C THR A 343 144.33 69.12 -53.66
N SER A 344 144.49 70.22 -52.89
CA SER A 344 143.66 71.46 -52.80
C SER A 344 142.56 71.63 -53.88
N SER A 345 141.32 72.14 -53.71
CA SER A 345 140.69 73.15 -52.84
C SER A 345 139.18 73.27 -53.14
N GLY A 346 138.34 73.72 -52.18
CA GLY A 346 137.30 74.73 -52.47
C GLY A 346 135.78 74.40 -52.34
N ARG A 347 135.23 74.73 -51.16
CA ARG A 347 133.91 75.36 -50.81
C ARG A 347 132.52 74.71 -51.10
N GLN A 348 131.80 74.56 -49.98
CA GLN A 348 130.37 74.35 -49.63
C GLN A 348 129.38 75.49 -50.05
N PRO A 349 128.08 75.51 -49.61
CA PRO A 349 126.95 74.53 -49.64
C PRO A 349 125.65 75.23 -50.19
N GLU A 350 124.44 74.64 -50.29
CA GLU A 350 123.37 74.64 -49.25
C GLU A 350 122.05 74.18 -49.95
N ILE A 351 121.44 73.01 -49.64
CA ILE A 351 120.22 72.74 -48.80
C ILE A 351 119.01 73.64 -49.21
N VAL A 352 117.83 73.16 -49.63
CA VAL A 352 116.71 72.62 -48.82
C VAL A 352 115.66 71.91 -49.72
N ARG A 353 114.99 70.95 -49.09
CA ARG A 353 114.08 69.87 -49.54
C ARG A 353 112.57 70.27 -49.58
N PRO A 354 111.65 69.35 -49.95
CA PRO A 354 110.39 69.60 -50.68
C PRO A 354 109.11 69.38 -49.84
N ALA A 355 107.92 69.54 -50.45
CA ALA A 355 106.80 68.59 -50.33
C ALA A 355 105.59 69.03 -51.18
N ALA A 356 105.19 68.20 -52.15
CA ALA A 356 103.91 68.34 -52.86
C ALA A 356 102.84 67.47 -52.16
N ARG A 357 101.77 68.09 -51.65
CA ARG A 357 100.53 67.41 -51.24
C ARG A 357 99.44 67.77 -52.26
N LYS A 358 98.76 66.75 -52.81
CA LYS A 358 97.54 66.90 -53.61
C LYS A 358 96.34 67.14 -52.68
N SER A 359 95.58 68.18 -52.99
CA SER A 359 94.34 68.61 -52.35
C SER A 359 93.16 67.70 -52.70
N LEU A 360 92.29 67.45 -51.71
CA LEU A 360 90.97 66.84 -51.85
C LEU A 360 89.91 67.96 -51.96
N ALA A 361 88.86 67.66 -52.72
CA ALA A 361 87.77 68.56 -53.08
C ALA A 361 86.93 69.04 -51.88
N ALA A 362 86.31 70.20 -52.07
CA ALA A 362 85.55 70.97 -51.10
C ALA A 362 84.30 70.25 -50.57
N VAL A 363 84.09 70.36 -49.25
CA VAL A 363 82.89 69.94 -48.50
C VAL A 363 82.21 71.22 -47.97
N PRO A 364 80.86 71.33 -48.01
CA PRO A 364 80.12 72.51 -47.53
C PRO A 364 80.25 72.74 -46.02
N ALA A 365 80.15 74.02 -45.61
CA ALA A 365 80.79 74.58 -44.42
C ALA A 365 79.94 74.68 -43.14
N GLN A 366 78.94 73.82 -42.91
CA GLN A 366 78.26 73.76 -41.60
C GLN A 366 77.64 72.37 -41.40
N LEU A 367 78.22 71.58 -40.50
CA LEU A 367 77.69 70.30 -40.03
C LEU A 367 76.88 70.53 -38.75
N PRO A 368 75.78 69.78 -38.51
CA PRO A 368 75.02 69.89 -37.26
C PRO A 368 75.85 69.44 -36.06
N ASP A 369 75.85 70.23 -34.98
CA ASP A 369 76.66 70.01 -33.76
C ASP A 369 76.35 68.69 -33.00
N ASN A 370 75.31 67.97 -33.40
CA ASN A 370 74.82 66.75 -32.74
C ASN A 370 75.02 65.46 -33.56
N LEU A 371 76.08 65.37 -34.38
CA LEU A 371 76.42 64.14 -35.09
C LEU A 371 77.03 63.09 -34.12
N PRO A 372 76.51 61.85 -34.07
CA PRO A 372 77.05 60.81 -33.20
C PRO A 372 78.48 60.43 -33.60
N GLU A 373 79.39 60.40 -32.61
CA GLU A 373 80.78 59.98 -32.83
C GLU A 373 80.84 58.47 -33.12
N VAL A 374 81.26 58.12 -34.34
CA VAL A 374 81.55 56.73 -34.73
C VAL A 374 83.04 56.50 -34.64
N ASP A 375 83.46 55.58 -33.77
CA ASP A 375 84.87 55.26 -33.50
C ASP A 375 85.70 55.14 -34.81
N LYS A 376 86.77 55.94 -34.93
CA LYS A 376 87.70 56.00 -36.08
C LYS A 376 87.10 56.40 -37.44
N VAL A 377 85.88 56.93 -37.48
CA VAL A 377 85.27 57.50 -38.69
C VAL A 377 85.15 59.00 -38.50
N ARG A 378 85.61 59.79 -39.47
CA ARG A 378 85.54 61.25 -39.36
C ARG A 378 84.09 61.73 -39.48
N PRO A 379 83.65 62.77 -38.74
CA PRO A 379 82.28 63.26 -38.77
C PRO A 379 81.77 63.62 -40.18
N GLU A 380 82.64 64.12 -41.06
CA GLU A 380 82.28 64.44 -42.44
C GLU A 380 81.95 63.18 -43.26
N THR A 381 82.65 62.07 -42.96
CA THR A 381 82.38 60.76 -43.57
C THR A 381 81.05 60.19 -43.05
N VAL A 382 80.75 60.38 -41.76
CA VAL A 382 79.44 60.00 -41.18
C VAL A 382 78.31 60.78 -41.87
N ALA A 383 78.45 62.09 -42.01
CA ALA A 383 77.46 62.94 -42.66
C ALA A 383 77.23 62.56 -44.14
N LEU A 384 78.29 62.32 -44.91
CA LEU A 384 78.17 61.87 -46.30
C LEU A 384 77.41 60.55 -46.44
N VAL A 385 77.64 59.58 -45.53
CA VAL A 385 76.91 58.30 -45.54
C VAL A 385 75.44 58.50 -45.17
N LEU A 386 75.14 59.36 -44.19
CA LEU A 386 73.78 59.63 -43.75
C LEU A 386 72.97 60.38 -44.82
N ILE A 387 73.55 61.38 -45.48
CA ILE A 387 72.91 62.11 -46.59
C ILE A 387 72.58 61.13 -47.73
N ALA A 388 73.57 60.33 -48.17
CA ALA A 388 73.35 59.36 -49.24
C ALA A 388 72.28 58.30 -48.89
N ARG A 389 72.21 57.88 -47.62
CA ARG A 389 71.18 56.95 -47.12
C ARG A 389 69.80 57.59 -47.07
N ALA A 390 69.72 58.87 -46.73
CA ALA A 390 68.47 59.59 -46.61
C ALA A 390 67.87 59.90 -48.00
N GLU A 391 68.70 60.25 -48.98
CA GLU A 391 68.28 60.40 -50.39
C GLU A 391 67.87 59.06 -51.04
N ASN A 392 68.42 57.94 -50.55
CA ASN A 392 68.19 56.60 -51.10
C ASN A 392 67.86 55.60 -49.97
N PRO A 393 66.66 55.65 -49.37
CA PRO A 393 66.31 54.87 -48.18
C PRO A 393 66.32 53.36 -48.41
N ASP A 394 66.16 52.91 -49.66
CA ASP A 394 66.16 51.48 -50.02
C ASP A 394 67.49 50.98 -50.57
N ALA A 395 68.50 51.86 -50.75
CA ALA A 395 69.78 51.47 -51.34
C ALA A 395 70.56 50.47 -50.47
N LYS A 396 71.14 49.43 -51.08
CA LYS A 396 72.01 48.48 -50.37
C LYS A 396 73.35 49.12 -50.01
N GLN A 397 74.06 48.58 -49.00
CA GLN A 397 75.37 49.12 -48.57
C GLN A 397 76.38 49.22 -49.73
N THR A 398 76.34 48.28 -50.67
CA THR A 398 77.15 48.27 -51.89
C THR A 398 76.83 49.43 -52.84
N GLU A 399 75.58 49.86 -52.91
CA GLU A 399 75.13 50.99 -53.74
C GLU A 399 75.53 52.32 -53.08
N LEU A 400 75.38 52.42 -51.75
CA LEU A 400 75.86 53.58 -50.98
C LEU A 400 77.39 53.73 -51.07
N ALA A 401 78.13 52.62 -51.10
CA ALA A 401 79.57 52.62 -51.31
C ALA A 401 79.96 53.19 -52.68
N ALA A 402 79.20 52.83 -53.73
CA ALA A 402 79.40 53.36 -55.06
C ALA A 402 79.08 54.86 -55.16
N ILE A 403 78.02 55.33 -54.48
CA ILE A 403 77.59 56.73 -54.48
C ILE A 403 78.58 57.62 -53.72
N THR A 404 79.04 57.18 -52.54
CA THR A 404 79.87 58.01 -51.65
C THR A 404 81.38 57.83 -51.84
N GLY A 405 81.81 56.75 -52.50
CA GLY A 405 83.21 56.35 -52.58
C GLY A 405 83.80 55.82 -51.26
N ILE A 406 82.95 55.54 -50.26
CA ILE A 406 83.35 55.06 -48.93
C ILE A 406 83.27 53.52 -48.89
N SER A 407 84.19 52.87 -48.18
CA SER A 407 84.20 51.41 -48.08
C SER A 407 82.95 50.84 -47.40
N ASP A 408 82.49 49.67 -47.85
CA ASP A 408 81.32 48.95 -47.31
C ASP A 408 81.44 48.72 -45.78
N ARG A 409 82.65 48.41 -45.30
CA ARG A 409 82.94 48.23 -43.87
C ARG A 409 82.68 49.51 -43.06
N THR A 410 83.06 50.67 -43.59
CA THR A 410 82.83 51.96 -42.93
C THR A 410 81.35 52.32 -42.95
N ILE A 411 80.66 52.10 -44.06
CA ILE A 411 79.21 52.34 -44.20
C ILE A 411 78.43 51.47 -43.20
N ARG A 412 78.76 50.18 -43.11
CA ARG A 412 78.13 49.27 -42.13
C ARG A 412 78.37 49.71 -40.69
N LYS A 413 79.59 50.17 -40.37
CA LYS A 413 79.92 50.67 -39.03
C LYS A 413 79.07 51.90 -38.70
N VAL A 414 78.95 52.85 -39.62
CA VAL A 414 78.13 54.06 -39.43
C VAL A 414 76.65 53.70 -39.25
N LEU A 415 76.06 52.92 -40.17
CA LEU A 415 74.62 52.60 -40.13
C LEU A 415 74.22 51.74 -38.92
N ASN A 416 75.12 50.90 -38.38
CA ASN A 416 74.83 50.12 -37.19
C ASN A 416 74.96 50.94 -35.88
N THR A 417 75.75 52.02 -35.89
CA THR A 417 75.99 52.86 -34.71
C THR A 417 74.99 54.01 -34.61
N VAL A 418 74.47 54.50 -35.74
CA VAL A 418 73.54 55.63 -35.76
C VAL A 418 72.07 55.14 -35.74
N PRO A 419 71.26 55.53 -34.74
CA PRO A 419 69.83 55.22 -34.71
C PRO A 419 69.09 55.72 -35.96
N ALA A 420 68.14 54.94 -36.46
CA ALA A 420 67.38 55.28 -37.67
C ALA A 420 66.64 56.63 -37.59
N GLU A 421 66.31 57.08 -36.37
CA GLU A 421 65.63 58.35 -36.08
C GLU A 421 66.48 59.58 -36.45
N ILE A 422 67.81 59.49 -36.36
CA ILE A 422 68.74 60.61 -36.69
C ILE A 422 68.87 60.77 -38.20
N VAL A 423 68.69 59.69 -38.98
CA VAL A 423 68.76 59.70 -40.44
C VAL A 423 67.70 60.64 -41.04
N GLY A 424 66.51 60.68 -40.44
CA GLY A 424 65.42 61.58 -40.88
C GLY A 424 65.71 63.06 -40.60
N GLN A 425 66.35 63.38 -39.47
CA GLN A 425 66.68 64.76 -39.08
C GLN A 425 67.77 65.39 -39.96
N VAL A 426 68.71 64.58 -40.47
CA VAL A 426 69.76 65.07 -41.39
C VAL A 426 69.16 65.53 -42.73
N LEU A 427 68.07 64.90 -43.19
CA LEU A 427 67.40 65.27 -44.44
C LEU A 427 66.59 66.58 -44.31
N GLU A 428 66.01 66.86 -43.14
CA GLU A 428 65.34 68.14 -42.85
C GLU A 428 66.30 69.34 -42.75
N LEU A 429 67.59 69.10 -42.49
CA LEU A 429 68.63 70.13 -42.41
C LEU A 429 69.38 70.35 -43.73
N THR A 430 69.19 69.47 -44.73
CA THR A 430 69.88 69.51 -46.03
C THR A 430 68.96 69.72 -47.23
N ALA A 431 67.63 69.68 -47.03
CA ALA A 431 66.61 70.21 -47.95
C ALA A 431 66.44 71.72 -47.77
#